data_AF-A0A090WNI3-F1
#
_entry.id   AF-A0A090WNI3-F1
#
_cell.length_a   1.000
_cell.length_b   1.000
_cell.length_c   1.000
_cell.angle_alpha   90.00
_cell.angle_beta   90.00
_cell.angle_gamma   90.00
#
_symmetry.space_group_name_H-M   'P 1'
#
loop_
_entity.id
_entity.type
_entity.pdbx_description
1 polymer ?
#
loop_
_entity_poly.entity_id
_entity_poly.type
_entity_poly.pdbx_seq_one_letter_code
_entity_poly.pdbx_strand_id
1 'polypeptide(L)' 'MCKGLGITLNEVAYIGGDDVNCYELLCSVGYAACPSNAVDKIKSIPNILLLNTKGGEGVVREFIDKLILKM' A
#
# COMPACT_ATOMS: atom_id res chain seq x y z
N MET A 1 10.12 -12.79 5.63
CA MET A 1 10.97 -11.74 5.03
C MET A 1 11.50 -10.77 6.09
N CYS A 2 10.65 -9.98 6.78
CA CYS A 2 11.08 -8.94 7.72
C CYS A 2 12.08 -9.42 8.79
N LYS A 3 11.83 -10.55 9.46
CA LYS A 3 12.76 -11.15 10.45
C LYS A 3 14.16 -11.40 9.89
N GLY A 4 14.27 -11.83 8.63
CA GLY A 4 15.56 -12.08 7.97
C GLY A 4 16.30 -10.80 7.55
N LEU A 5 15.58 -9.68 7.45
CA LEU A 5 16.13 -8.37 7.10
C LEU A 5 16.35 -7.48 8.34
N GLY A 6 15.94 -7.92 9.53
CA GLY A 6 16.06 -7.13 10.76
C GLY A 6 15.12 -5.92 10.83
N ILE A 7 14.04 -5.91 10.04
CA ILE A 7 13.05 -4.81 10.00
C ILE A 7 11.71 -5.22 10.62
N THR A 8 10.92 -4.23 11.02
CA THR A 8 9.55 -4.34 11.51
C THR A 8 8.54 -4.04 10.39
N LEU A 9 7.25 -4.37 10.60
CA LEU A 9 6.20 -4.03 9.63
C LEU A 9 5.98 -2.52 9.49
N ASN A 10 6.31 -1.74 10.53
CA ASN A 10 6.24 -0.27 10.48
C ASN A 10 7.25 0.34 9.51
N GLU A 11 8.30 -0.39 9.14
CA GLU A 11 9.31 0.02 8.16
C GLU A 11 8.99 -0.48 6.74
N VAL A 12 7.82 -1.11 6.56
CA VAL A 12 7.40 -1.68 5.28
C VAL A 12 6.39 -0.76 4.61
N ALA A 13 6.61 -0.52 3.32
CA ALA A 13 5.62 0.02 2.42
C ALA A 13 4.99 -1.11 1.60
N TYR A 14 3.67 -1.13 1.50
CA TYR A 14 2.93 -2.13 0.74
C TYR A 14 1.81 -1.48 -0.06
N ILE A 15 1.74 -1.81 -1.34
CA ILE A 15 0.66 -1.44 -2.23
C ILE A 15 -0.10 -2.70 -2.65
N GLY A 16 -1.40 -2.71 -2.39
CA GLY A 16 -2.27 -3.84 -2.72
C GLY A 16 -3.73 -3.40 -2.77
N GLY A 17 -4.59 -4.16 -3.45
CA GLY A 17 -5.98 -3.73 -3.61
C GLY A 17 -6.87 -4.62 -4.48
N ASP A 18 -6.28 -5.60 -5.16
CA ASP A 18 -7.03 -6.50 -6.05
C ASP A 18 -7.76 -7.61 -5.28
N ASP A 19 -7.30 -7.95 -4.06
CA ASP A 19 -7.86 -9.02 -3.23
C ASP A 19 -8.09 -8.61 -1.77
N VAL A 20 -9.16 -9.14 -1.17
CA VAL A 20 -9.48 -8.97 0.27
C VAL A 20 -8.39 -9.56 1.18
N ASN A 21 -7.63 -10.55 0.70
CA ASN A 21 -6.56 -11.19 1.46
C ASN A 21 -5.42 -10.21 1.82
N CYS A 22 -5.30 -9.09 1.10
CA CYS A 22 -4.33 -8.04 1.41
C CYS A 22 -4.74 -7.19 2.63
N TYR A 23 -5.99 -7.29 3.12
CA TYR A 23 -6.54 -6.41 4.14
C TYR A 23 -5.73 -6.42 5.43
N GLU A 24 -5.43 -7.59 5.99
CA GLU A 24 -4.69 -7.70 7.26
C GLU A 24 -3.26 -7.14 7.14
N LEU A 25 -2.60 -7.40 6.01
CA LEU A 25 -1.26 -6.88 5.75
C LEU A 25 -1.27 -5.35 5.60
N LEU A 26 -2.21 -4.81 4.83
CA LEU A 26 -2.38 -3.36 4.65
C LEU A 26 -2.72 -2.65 5.97
N CYS A 27 -3.46 -3.30 6.88
CA CYS A 27 -3.72 -2.75 8.22
C CYS A 27 -2.49 -2.78 9.14
N SER A 28 -1.46 -3.58 8.83
CA SER A 28 -0.34 -3.86 9.73
C SER A 28 0.98 -3.18 9.35
N VAL A 29 1.12 -2.70 8.11
CA VAL A 29 2.35 -2.05 7.62
C VAL A 29 2.38 -0.56 7.95
N GLY A 30 3.58 0.03 7.98
CA GLY A 30 3.75 1.46 8.24
C GLY A 30 3.24 2.35 7.11
N TYR A 31 3.37 1.90 5.86
CA TYR A 31 2.93 2.67 4.68
C TYR A 31 2.06 1.80 3.78
N ALA A 32 0.75 1.94 3.93
CA ALA A 32 -0.25 1.23 3.14
C ALA A 32 -0.80 2.10 2.01
N ALA A 33 -0.88 1.55 0.80
CA ALA A 33 -1.51 2.21 -0.34
C ALA A 33 -2.35 1.25 -1.19
N CYS A 34 -3.29 1.79 -1.96
CA CYS A 34 -4.07 1.02 -2.92
C CYS A 34 -4.34 1.81 -4.21
N PRO A 35 -4.48 1.13 -5.37
CA PRO A 35 -4.85 1.78 -6.62
C PRO A 35 -6.30 2.28 -6.63
N SER A 36 -6.64 3.16 -7.56
CA SER A 36 -8.00 3.71 -7.69
C SER A 36 -9.07 2.66 -8.05
N ASN A 37 -8.68 1.55 -8.67
CA ASN A 37 -9.55 0.42 -8.99
C ASN A 37 -9.55 -0.69 -7.92
N ALA A 38 -8.97 -0.47 -6.73
CA ALA A 38 -9.02 -1.43 -5.63
C ALA A 38 -10.46 -1.71 -5.16
N VAL A 39 -10.68 -2.86 -4.52
CA VAL A 39 -11.99 -3.21 -3.93
C VAL A 39 -12.34 -2.26 -2.77
N ASP A 40 -13.63 -1.97 -2.59
CA ASP A 40 -14.10 -0.96 -1.62
C ASP A 40 -13.68 -1.26 -0.18
N LYS A 41 -13.58 -2.54 0.18
CA LYS A 41 -13.09 -2.96 1.50
C LYS A 41 -11.65 -2.49 1.76
N ILE A 42 -10.79 -2.50 0.75
CA ILE A 42 -9.40 -2.04 0.86
C ILE A 42 -9.36 -0.51 0.91
N LYS A 43 -10.15 0.17 0.06
CA LYS A 43 -10.24 1.63 0.07
C LYS A 43 -10.73 2.21 1.41
N SER A 44 -11.48 1.40 2.17
CA SER A 44 -12.04 1.77 3.47
C SER A 44 -11.06 1.57 4.64
N ILE A 45 -9.85 1.06 4.41
CA ILE A 45 -8.83 0.89 5.45
C ILE A 45 -8.43 2.29 6.00
N PRO A 46 -8.47 2.51 7.33
CA PRO A 46 -8.06 3.78 7.90
C PRO A 46 -6.62 4.14 7.53
N ASN A 47 -6.38 5.41 7.17
CA ASN A 47 -5.07 5.95 6.78
C ASN A 47 -4.42 5.32 5.54
N ILE A 48 -5.14 4.50 4.77
CA ILE A 48 -4.61 3.98 3.50
C ILE A 48 -4.46 5.12 2.50
N LEU A 49 -3.31 5.14 1.81
CA LEU A 49 -3.10 6.06 0.71
C LEU A 49 -3.82 5.56 -0.53
N LEU A 50 -4.98 6.16 -0.83
CA LEU A 50 -5.67 5.94 -2.10
C LEU A 50 -4.95 6.71 -3.22
N LEU A 51 -4.50 5.96 -4.23
CA LEU A 51 -3.80 6.50 -5.40
C LEU A 51 -4.79 6.79 -6.53
N ASN A 52 -4.42 7.70 -7.44
CA ASN A 52 -5.27 8.06 -8.57
C ASN A 52 -5.15 7.04 -9.71
N THR A 53 -3.95 6.47 -9.88
CA THR A 53 -3.62 5.53 -10.95
C THR A 53 -4.18 4.13 -10.64
N LYS A 54 -4.63 3.43 -11.69
CA LYS A 54 -5.11 2.05 -11.57
C LYS A 54 -3.95 1.06 -11.47
N GLY A 55 -4.23 -0.12 -10.91
CA GLY A 55 -3.34 -1.28 -10.95
C GLY A 55 -2.90 -1.58 -12.39
N GLY A 56 -1.60 -1.79 -12.60
CA GLY A 56 -1.03 -2.04 -13.93
C GLY A 56 -0.78 -0.80 -14.80
N GLU A 57 -1.31 0.37 -14.45
CA GLU A 57 -1.16 1.61 -15.24
C GLU A 57 -0.05 2.54 -14.71
N GLY A 58 0.95 1.97 -14.01
CA GLY A 58 2.03 2.75 -13.39
C GLY A 58 1.75 3.20 -11.96
N VAL A 59 0.78 2.60 -11.27
CA VAL A 59 0.46 2.95 -9.88
C VAL A 59 1.65 2.85 -8.91
N VAL A 60 2.58 1.91 -9.15
CA VAL A 60 3.81 1.79 -8.36
C VAL A 60 4.67 3.05 -8.49
N ARG A 61 4.72 3.67 -9.67
CA ARG A 61 5.44 4.92 -9.90
C ARG A 61 4.81 6.07 -9.11
N GLU A 62 3.48 6.23 -9.17
CA GLU A 62 2.78 7.25 -8.37
C GLU A 62 3.03 7.03 -6.86
N PHE A 63 3.00 5.77 -6.41
CA PHE A 63 3.22 5.43 -5.01
C PHE A 63 4.64 5.81 -4.55
N ILE A 64 5.66 5.42 -5.31
CA ILE A 64 7.06 5.73 -5.01
C ILE A 64 7.30 7.25 -5.02
N ASP A 65 6.76 7.97 -6.01
CA ASP A 65 6.89 9.43 -6.07
C ASP A 65 6.29 10.08 -4.80
N LYS A 66 5.13 9.60 -4.33
CA LYS A 66 4.55 10.08 -3.07
C LYS A 66 5.39 9.72 -1.84
N LEU A 67 5.96 8.52 -1.78
CA LEU A 67 6.81 8.10 -0.66
C LEU A 67 8.10 8.92 -0.56
N ILE A 68 8.75 9.22 -1.69
CA ILE A 68 10.05 9.91 -1.71
C ILE A 68 9.88 11.43 -1.64
N LEU A 69 8.86 12.00 -2.28
CA LEU A 69 8.71 13.46 -2.40
C LEU A 69 7.84 14.09 -1.29
N LYS A 70 7.12 13.29 -0.49
CA LYS A 70 6.29 13.78 0.62
C LYS A 70 6.74 13.31 2.01
N MET A 71 7.91 12.71 2.13
CA MET A 71 8.59 12.44 3.40
C MET A 71 9.78 13.38 3.60
#